data_AF-M4W6I5-F1
#
_entry.id   AF-M4W6I5-F1
#
_cell.length_a   1.000
_cell.length_b   1.000
_cell.length_c   1.000
_cell.angle_alpha   90.00
_cell.angle_beta   90.00
_cell.angle_gamma   90.00
#
_symmetry.space_group_name_H-M   'P 1'
#
loop_
_entity.id
_entity.type
_entity.pdbx_description
1 polymer ?
#
loop_
_entity_poly.entity_id
_entity_poly.type
_entity_poly.pdbx_seq_one_letter_code
_entity_poly.pdbx_strand_id
1 'polypeptide(L)' 'MRKITKNSGEKIIKDTKRATRKPHSSGEKMGRVLDGLLGG' A
#
# COMPACT_ATOMS: atom_id res chain seq x y z
N MET A 1 -1.58 -11.02 -21.07
CA MET A 1 -2.09 -11.49 -19.76
C MET A 1 -1.21 -10.90 -18.66
N ARG A 2 -1.73 -9.97 -17.82
CA ARG A 2 -0.97 -9.45 -16.67
C ARG A 2 -0.70 -10.62 -15.73
N LYS A 3 0.58 -10.97 -15.51
CA LYS A 3 0.96 -11.96 -14.52
C LYS A 3 0.61 -11.40 -13.15
N ILE A 4 -0.53 -11.81 -12.59
CA ILE A 4 -0.82 -11.57 -11.18
C ILE A 4 0.17 -12.46 -10.42
N THR A 5 1.34 -11.90 -10.12
CA THR A 5 2.29 -12.53 -9.20
C THR A 5 1.53 -12.80 -7.92
N LYS A 6 1.39 -14.08 -7.54
CA LYS A 6 0.65 -14.51 -6.34
C LYS A 6 1.09 -13.79 -5.04
N ASN A 7 2.21 -13.07 -5.05
CA ASN A 7 2.70 -12.25 -3.93
C ASN A 7 2.17 -10.80 -3.90
N SER A 8 1.51 -10.30 -4.96
CA SER A 8 1.17 -8.88 -5.06
C SER A 8 0.20 -8.46 -3.95
N GLY A 9 -0.78 -9.33 -3.63
CA GLY A 9 -1.69 -9.12 -2.50
C GLY A 9 -0.96 -9.07 -1.16
N GLU A 10 0.05 -9.92 -0.95
CA GLU A 10 0.83 -9.92 0.30
C GLU A 10 1.69 -8.65 0.44
N LYS A 11 2.26 -8.16 -0.68
CA LYS A 11 2.98 -6.89 -0.72
C LYS A 11 2.04 -5.72 -0.38
N ILE A 12 0.86 -5.67 -0.98
CA ILE A 12 -0.14 -4.61 -0.74
C ILE A 12 -0.57 -4.60 0.74
N ILE A 13 -0.81 -5.76 1.33
CA ILE A 13 -1.20 -5.87 2.74
C ILE A 13 -0.07 -5.40 3.66
N LYS A 14 1.19 -5.77 3.39
CA LYS A 14 2.35 -5.31 4.16
C LYS A 14 2.56 -3.80 4.05
N ASP A 15 2.47 -3.24 2.84
CA ASP A 15 2.60 -1.80 2.60
C ASP A 15 1.50 -1.01 3.31
N THR A 16 0.25 -1.45 3.19
CA THR A 16 -0.91 -0.83 3.86
C THR A 16 -0.77 -0.86 5.37
N LYS A 17 -0.40 -2.01 5.95
CA LYS A 17 -0.15 -2.14 7.40
C LYS A 17 1.01 -1.24 7.85
N ARG A 18 2.07 -1.12 7.05
CA ARG A 18 3.22 -0.26 7.36
C ARG A 18 2.85 1.23 7.30
N ALA A 19 2.07 1.63 6.30
CA ALA A 19 1.58 3.00 6.15
C ALA A 19 0.65 3.42 7.30
N THR A 20 -0.15 2.48 7.81
CA THR A 20 -1.12 2.74 8.90
C THR A 20 -0.57 2.55 10.31
N ARG A 21 0.64 1.98 10.47
CA ARG A 21 1.29 1.69 11.77
C ARG A 21 1.64 2.93 12.60
N LYS A 22 1.86 4.09 11.98
CA LYS A 22 2.03 5.37 12.69
C LYS A 22 0.69 6.11 12.77
N PRO A 23 0.42 6.87 13.85
CA PRO A 23 -0.76 7.71 13.96
C PRO A 23 -0.61 8.95 13.06
N HIS A 24 -0.65 8.75 11.75
CA HIS A 24 -0.81 9.82 10.77
C HIS A 24 -2.29 10.15 10.63
N SER A 25 -2.61 11.42 10.37
CA SER A 25 -3.97 11.87 10.06
C SER A 25 -4.50 11.12 8.83
N SER A 26 -5.81 10.89 8.76
CA SER A 26 -6.44 10.00 7.77
C SER A 26 -6.06 10.36 6.31
N GLY A 27 -5.87 11.65 6.01
CA GLY A 27 -5.43 12.13 4.70
C GLY A 27 -4.02 11.70 4.31
N GLU A 28 -3.05 11.74 5.24
CA GLU A 28 -1.68 11.28 4.99
C GLU A 28 -1.60 9.74 4.81
N LYS A 29 -2.49 9.01 5.48
CA LYS A 29 -2.60 7.55 5.34
C LYS A 29 -3.09 7.15 3.94
N MET A 30 -4.10 7.85 3.41
CA MET A 30 -4.59 7.60 2.05
C MET A 30 -3.53 7.95 1.00
N GLY A 31 -2.80 9.06 1.17
CA GLY A 31 -1.71 9.45 0.27
C GLY A 31 -0.62 8.38 0.14
N ARG A 32 -0.13 7.80 1.24
CA ARG A 32 0.87 6.72 1.19
C ARG A 32 0.37 5.41 0.59
N VAL A 33 -0.89 5.05 0.85
CA VAL A 33 -1.49 3.84 0.27
C VAL A 33 -1.63 4.01 -1.25
N LEU A 34 -2.09 5.18 -1.70
CA LEU A 34 -2.19 5.50 -3.12
C LEU A 34 -0.83 5.57 -3.80
N ASP A 35 0.15 6.20 -3.16
CA ASP A 35 1.54 6.27 -3.62
C ASP A 35 2.17 4.86 -3.76
N GLY A 36 2.00 4.00 -2.75
CA GLY A 36 2.47 2.60 -2.79
C GLY A 36 1.73 1.70 -3.79
N LEU A 37 0.54 2.11 -4.25
CA LEU A 37 -0.25 1.41 -5.28
C LEU A 37 0.03 1.92 -6.70
N LEU A 38 0.27 3.22 -6.86
CA LEU A 38 0.49 3.86 -8.16
C LEU A 38 1.94 3.71 -8.65
N GLY A 39 2.87 3.36 -7.76
CA GLY A 39 4.26 3.12 -8.12
C GLY A 39 4.97 4.42 -8.43
N GLY A 40 5.58 5.02 -7.40
CA GLY A 40 6.74 5.89 -7.62
C GLY A 40 7.89 5.12 -8.25
#